data_AF-A0A0U1NYL3-F1
#
_entry.id   AF-A0A0U1NYL3-F1
#
_cell.length_a   1.000
_cell.length_b   1.000
_cell.length_c   1.000
_cell.angle_alpha   90.00
_cell.angle_beta   90.00
_cell.angle_gamma   90.00
#
_symmetry.space_group_name_H-M   'P 1'
#
loop_
_entity.id
_entity.type
_entity.pdbx_description
1 polymer ?
#
loop_
_entity_poly.entity_id
_entity_poly.type
_entity_poly.pdbx_seq_one_letter_code
_entity_poly.pdbx_strand_id
1 'polypeptide(L)'
;MRVLLELIRIIFIFLFLGAISSGIINYIYTKLGTDMNSYGWMGVIAIFILLFVLYRNKLQFSGWYKGKGRVKLSEKVFKLLIFSSVSLLLLPPILSFFFK
;
A
#
# COMPACT_ATOMS: atom_id res chain seq x y z
N MET A 1 -18.71 10.08 -17.43
CA MET A 1 -19.01 10.38 -16.00
C MET A 1 -18.63 9.25 -15.04
N ARG A 2 -19.02 7.98 -15.26
CA ARG A 2 -18.74 6.89 -14.31
C ARG A 2 -17.24 6.64 -14.01
N VAL A 3 -16.36 6.90 -14.96
CA VAL A 3 -14.89 6.78 -14.77
C VAL A 3 -14.34 7.84 -13.81
N LEU A 4 -14.82 9.09 -13.90
CA LEU A 4 -14.40 10.17 -13.00
C LEU A 4 -14.80 9.87 -11.55
N LEU A 5 -16.02 9.35 -11.33
CA LEU A 5 -16.47 8.93 -10.00
C LEU A 5 -15.59 7.81 -9.42
N GLU A 6 -15.17 6.85 -10.25
CA GLU A 6 -14.26 5.80 -9.81
C GLU A 6 -12.86 6.35 -9.46
N LEU A 7 -12.35 7.32 -10.22
CA LEU A 7 -11.08 7.98 -9.90
C LEU A 7 -11.14 8.73 -8.57
N ILE A 8 -12.21 9.51 -8.33
CA ILE A 8 -12.42 10.21 -7.06
C ILE A 8 -12.47 9.21 -5.91
N ARG A 9 -13.16 8.08 -6.08
CA ARG A 9 -13.22 7.01 -5.09
C ARG A 9 -11.86 6.38 -4.81
N ILE A 10 -11.04 6.13 -5.83
CA ILE A 10 -9.66 5.63 -5.66
C ILE A 10 -8.87 6.64 -4.82
N ILE A 11 -8.88 7.92 -5.20
CA ILE A 11 -8.15 8.97 -4.49
C ILE A 11 -8.59 9.03 -3.03
N PHE A 12 -9.89 9.04 -2.76
CA PHE A 12 -10.42 9.08 -1.39
C PHE A 12 -9.98 7.86 -0.56
N ILE A 13 -10.07 6.65 -1.12
CA ILE A 13 -9.64 5.42 -0.45
C ILE A 13 -8.14 5.45 -0.17
N PHE A 14 -7.32 5.86 -1.15
CA PHE A 14 -5.87 5.89 -1.01
C PHE A 14 -5.42 6.94 0.00
N LEU A 15 -6.02 8.13 0.00
CA LEU A 15 -5.72 9.15 0.99
C LEU A 15 -6.13 8.69 2.40
N PHE A 16 -7.35 8.19 2.56
CA PHE A 16 -7.87 7.79 3.87
C PHE A 16 -7.13 6.57 4.45
N LEU A 17 -7.07 5.46 3.71
CA LEU A 17 -6.38 4.27 4.18
C LEU A 17 -4.86 4.45 4.20
N GLY A 18 -4.31 5.23 3.27
CA GLY A 18 -2.89 5.56 3.24
C GLY A 18 -2.46 6.37 4.45
N ALA A 19 -3.23 7.39 4.84
CA ALA A 19 -2.97 8.17 6.04
C ALA A 19 -3.03 7.31 7.31
N ILE A 20 -4.06 6.47 7.46
CA ILE A 20 -4.19 5.55 8.60
C ILE A 20 -3.01 4.59 8.65
N SER A 21 -2.70 3.93 7.53
CA SER A 21 -1.62 2.95 7.46
C SER A 21 -0.26 3.59 7.71
N SER A 22 -0.01 4.78 7.16
CA SER A 22 1.23 5.53 7.37
C SER A 22 1.37 5.97 8.83
N GLY A 23 0.30 6.43 9.48
CA GLY A 23 0.33 6.75 10.91
C GLY A 23 0.70 5.55 11.78
N ILE A 24 0.13 4.37 11.49
CA ILE A 24 0.44 3.12 12.20
C ILE A 24 1.91 2.73 11.99
N ILE A 25 2.38 2.72 10.73
CA ILE A 25 3.76 2.33 10.41
C ILE A 25 4.77 3.32 11.01
N ASN A 26 4.51 4.63 10.93
CA ASN A 26 5.38 5.64 11.54
C ASN A 26 5.46 5.47 13.06
N TYR A 27 4.35 5.17 13.73
CA TYR A 27 4.35 4.88 15.16
C TYR A 27 5.24 3.67 15.48
N ILE A 28 5.08 2.57 14.73
CA ILE A 28 5.89 1.35 14.91
C ILE A 28 7.38 1.65 14.67
N TYR A 29 7.73 2.28 13.55
CA TYR A 29 9.11 2.62 13.19
C TYR A 29 9.78 3.53 14.22
N THR A 30 9.05 4.54 14.72
CA THR A 30 9.55 5.41 15.79
C THR A 30 9.83 4.63 17.07
N LYS A 31 8.93 3.70 17.46
CA LYS A 31 9.13 2.84 18.64
C LYS A 31 10.30 1.88 18.49
N LEU A 32 10.61 1.46 17.26
CA LEU A 32 11.76 0.63 16.93
C LEU A 32 13.06 1.44 16.78
N GLY A 33 13.03 2.78 16.88
CA GLY A 33 14.21 3.62 16.66
C GLY A 33 14.72 3.59 15.22
N THR A 34 13.84 3.34 14.25
CA THR A 34 14.16 3.30 12.82
C THR A 34 14.49 4.70 12.29
N ASP A 35 15.54 4.83 11.47
CA ASP A 35 15.85 6.08 10.78
C ASP A 35 14.84 6.32 9.65
N MET A 36 13.80 7.09 9.97
CA MET A 36 12.75 7.44 9.02
C MET A 36 13.20 8.42 7.94
N ASN A 37 14.30 9.16 8.13
CA ASN A 37 14.80 10.07 7.11
C ASN A 37 15.43 9.31 5.94
N SER A 38 16.23 8.28 6.26
CA SER A 38 16.91 7.48 5.24
C SER A 38 16.02 6.39 4.63
N TYR A 39 15.17 5.74 5.44
CA TYR A 39 14.45 4.52 5.04
C TYR A 39 12.93 4.63 5.06
N GLY A 40 12.34 5.73 5.56
CA GLY A 40 10.89 5.87 5.72
C GLY A 40 10.09 5.76 4.41
N TRP A 41 10.68 6.17 3.28
CA TRP A 41 10.06 6.08 1.95
C TRP A 41 9.73 4.64 1.53
N MET A 42 10.48 3.64 2.01
CA MET A 42 10.21 2.23 1.72
C MET A 42 8.86 1.80 2.31
N GLY A 43 8.53 2.28 3.51
CA GLY A 43 7.24 2.04 4.14
C GLY A 43 6.08 2.65 3.34
N VAL A 44 6.27 3.86 2.80
CA VAL A 44 5.29 4.51 1.91
C VAL A 44 5.03 3.65 0.67
N ILE A 45 6.08 3.21 -0.03
CA ILE A 45 5.94 2.34 -1.22
C ILE A 45 5.22 1.04 -0.89
N ALA A 46 5.56 0.41 0.24
CA ALA A 46 4.91 -0.82 0.66
C ALA A 46 3.40 -0.64 0.90
N ILE A 47 3.02 0.46 1.58
CA ILE A 47 1.61 0.81 1.78
C ILE A 47 0.89 1.01 0.45
N PHE A 48 1.50 1.73 -0.50
CA PHE A 48 0.92 1.94 -1.83
C PHE A 48 0.68 0.61 -2.57
N ILE A 49 1.63 -0.34 -2.50
CA ILE A 49 1.47 -1.68 -3.10
C ILE A 49 0.30 -2.43 -2.43
N LEU A 50 0.21 -2.42 -1.11
CA LEU A 50 -0.87 -3.08 -0.38
C LEU A 50 -2.24 -2.49 -0.73
N LEU A 51 -2.35 -1.16 -0.80
CA LEU A 51 -3.58 -0.47 -1.20
C LEU A 51 -3.97 -0.80 -2.65
N PHE A 52 -3.00 -0.84 -3.55
CA PHE A 52 -3.22 -1.25 -4.93
C PHE A 52 -3.78 -2.68 -5.02
N VAL A 53 -3.17 -3.62 -4.30
CA VAL A 53 -3.62 -5.02 -4.25
C VAL A 53 -5.04 -5.12 -3.68
N LEU A 54 -5.30 -4.47 -2.54
CA LEU A 54 -6.62 -4.43 -1.90
C LEU A 54 -7.68 -3.86 -2.85
N TYR A 55 -7.33 -2.78 -3.54
CA TYR A 55 -8.22 -2.13 -4.49
C TYR A 55 -8.54 -3.06 -5.67
N ARG A 56 -7.51 -3.59 -6.36
CA ARG A 56 -7.67 -4.43 -7.56
C ARG A 56 -8.39 -5.75 -7.30
N ASN A 57 -8.27 -6.32 -6.10
CA ASN A 57 -8.86 -7.62 -5.80
C ASN A 57 -10.21 -7.56 -5.07
N LYS A 58 -10.51 -6.47 -4.35
CA LYS A 58 -11.73 -6.34 -3.53
C LYS A 58 -12.51 -5.06 -3.82
N LEU A 59 -11.93 -3.88 -3.58
CA LEU A 59 -12.69 -2.62 -3.57
C LEU A 59 -13.15 -2.18 -4.96
N GLN A 60 -12.42 -2.51 -6.01
CA GLN A 60 -12.83 -2.25 -7.38
C GLN A 60 -14.16 -2.97 -7.73
N PHE A 61 -14.49 -4.07 -7.05
CA PHE A 61 -15.71 -4.84 -7.32
C PHE A 61 -16.98 -4.24 -6.69
N SER A 62 -16.86 -3.27 -5.81
CA SER A 62 -18.01 -2.50 -5.30
C SER A 62 -18.21 -1.16 -6.02
N GLY A 63 -17.44 -0.90 -7.09
CA GLY A 63 -17.47 0.36 -7.82
C GLY A 63 -18.60 0.49 -8.85
N TRP A 64 -18.69 1.68 -9.44
CA TRP A 64 -19.69 2.01 -10.45
C TRP A 64 -19.27 1.60 -11.86
N TYR A 65 -17.98 1.33 -12.07
CA TYR A 65 -17.45 0.86 -13.34
C TYR A 65 -17.56 -0.67 -13.49
N LYS A 66 -18.30 -1.12 -14.51
CA LYS A 66 -18.48 -2.54 -14.86
C LYS A 66 -17.79 -2.95 -16.17
N GLY A 67 -16.80 -2.19 -16.64
CA GLY A 67 -16.11 -2.48 -17.91
C GLY A 67 -15.14 -3.67 -17.86
N LYS A 68 -14.63 -4.05 -19.04
CA LYS A 68 -13.80 -5.26 -19.27
C LYS A 68 -12.51 -5.34 -18.42
N GLY A 69 -12.00 -4.22 -17.91
CA GLY A 69 -10.78 -4.17 -17.08
C GLY A 69 -10.94 -4.57 -15.60
N ARG A 70 -12.16 -4.96 -15.20
CA ARG A 70 -12.50 -5.38 -13.84
C ARG A 70 -12.21 -6.87 -13.63
N VAL A 71 -10.91 -7.19 -13.65
CA VAL A 71 -10.40 -8.54 -13.43
C VAL A 71 -9.47 -8.51 -12.23
N LYS A 72 -9.60 -9.52 -11.34
CA LYS A 72 -8.69 -9.68 -10.20
C LYS A 72 -7.26 -9.88 -10.71
N LEU A 73 -6.28 -9.51 -9.89
CA LEU A 73 -4.91 -9.92 -10.13
C LEU A 73 -4.83 -11.44 -10.16
N SER A 74 -3.99 -11.99 -11.03
CA SER A 74 -3.69 -13.42 -10.99
C SER A 74 -3.06 -13.78 -9.64
N GLU A 75 -3.25 -15.02 -9.19
CA GLU A 75 -2.77 -15.46 -7.88
C GLU A 75 -1.26 -15.26 -7.72
N LYS A 76 -0.49 -15.48 -8.80
CA LYS A 76 0.96 -15.25 -8.83
C LYS A 76 1.32 -13.78 -8.57
N VAL A 77 0.69 -12.86 -9.29
CA VAL A 77 0.95 -11.41 -9.14
C VAL A 77 0.50 -10.92 -7.77
N PHE A 78 -0.66 -11.38 -7.29
CA PHE A 78 -1.14 -11.07 -5.95
C PHE A 78 -0.12 -11.49 -4.88
N LYS A 79 0.33 -12.75 -4.89
CA LYS A 79 1.30 -13.26 -3.91
C LYS A 79 2.63 -12.50 -3.98
N LEU A 80 3.12 -12.20 -5.19
CA LEU A 80 4.37 -11.46 -5.38
C LEU A 80 4.29 -10.02 -4.83
N LEU A 81 3.18 -9.31 -5.06
CA LEU A 81 2.99 -7.95 -4.55
C LEU A 81 2.82 -7.94 -3.02
N ILE A 82 2.09 -8.90 -2.45
CA ILE A 82 1.99 -9.03 -0.99
C ILE A 82 3.37 -9.35 -0.40
N PHE A 83 4.10 -10.31 -0.95
CA PHE A 83 5.42 -10.68 -0.46
C PHE A 83 6.41 -9.50 -0.52
N SER A 84 6.48 -8.81 -1.67
CA SER A 84 7.36 -7.65 -1.83
C SER A 84 7.02 -6.50 -0.90
N SER A 85 5.73 -6.18 -0.71
CA SER A 85 5.31 -5.14 0.22
C SER A 85 5.61 -5.49 1.68
N VAL A 86 5.39 -6.73 2.11
CA VAL A 86 5.76 -7.18 3.46
C VAL A 86 7.27 -7.10 3.67
N SER A 87 8.08 -7.55 2.70
CA SER A 87 9.53 -7.43 2.76
C SER A 87 9.97 -5.95 2.86
N LEU A 88 9.38 -5.07 2.05
CA LEU A 88 9.66 -3.63 2.10
C LEU A 88 9.27 -2.99 3.45
N LEU A 89 8.23 -3.46 4.14
CA LEU A 89 7.88 -2.97 5.48
C LEU A 89 8.89 -3.38 6.55
N LEU A 90 9.55 -4.52 6.38
CA LEU A 90 10.51 -5.04 7.36
C LEU A 90 11.93 -4.49 7.14
N LEU A 91 12.25 -4.04 5.92
CA LEU A 91 13.59 -3.55 5.59
C LEU A 91 14.04 -2.33 6.41
N PRO A 92 13.24 -1.25 6.60
CA PRO A 92 13.68 -0.06 7.31
C PRO A 92 14.23 -0.30 8.72
N PRO A 93 13.53 -1.02 9.63
CA PRO A 93 14.07 -1.30 10.96
C PRO A 93 15.33 -2.17 10.91
N ILE A 94 15.41 -3.13 9.98
CA ILE A 94 16.58 -3.99 9.80
C ILE A 94 17.79 -3.15 9.34
N LEU A 95 17.61 -2.34 8.30
CA LEU A 95 18.68 -1.49 7.77
C LEU A 95 19.14 -0.46 8.79
N SER A 96 18.20 0.17 9.51
CA SER A 96 18.53 1.12 10.59
C SER A 96 19.29 0.46 11.74
N PHE A 97 19.06 -0.83 11.99
CA PHE A 97 19.80 -1.57 13.01
C PHE A 97 21.24 -1.87 12.59
N PHE A 98 21.46 -2.24 11.32
CA PHE A 98 22.79 -2.61 10.82
C PHE A 98 23.67 -1.43 10.41
N PHE A 99 23.08 -0.35 9.87
CA PHE A 99 23.78 0.79 9.29
C PHE A 99 23.68 2.05 10.16
N LYS A 100 23.48 1.85 11.46
CA LYS A 100 23.31 2.93 12.45
C LYS A 100 24.53 3.82 12.57
#